data_AF-A0A1E7NEL2-F1
#
_entry.id   AF-A0A1E7NEL2-F1
#
_cell.length_a   1.000
_cell.length_b   1.000
_cell.length_c   1.000
_cell.angle_alpha   90.00
_cell.angle_beta   90.00
_cell.angle_gamma   90.00
#
_symmetry.space_group_name_H-M   'P 1'
#
loop_
_entity.id
_entity.type
_entity.pdbx_description
1 polymer ?
#
loop_
_entity_poly.entity_id
_entity_poly.type
_entity_poly.pdbx_seq_one_letter_code
_entity_poly.pdbx_strand_id
1 'polypeptide(L)'
;MIHDAVSYGVVITQLAIAAARLAHLSEKVTGTYEYVESCATSVQRLADQAAGMNVDRDTVGEHRDAAAVMLSVLEEAEAMATATAELSTLFQQTADAHEADYGPVDDAIANKEGDMADREFYANR
;
A
#
# COMPACT_ATOMS: atom_id res chain seq x y z
N MET A 1 11.08 -35.17 -0.10
CA MET A 1 11.24 -33.76 -0.46
C MET A 1 10.16 -33.00 0.28
N ILE A 2 10.52 -32.18 1.27
CA ILE A 2 9.58 -31.34 2.04
C ILE A 2 9.39 -30.04 1.25
N HIS A 3 8.97 -30.17 -0.01
CA HIS A 3 8.57 -29.04 -0.84
C HIS A 3 7.05 -28.99 -0.78
N ASP A 4 6.51 -27.84 -0.39
CA ASP A 4 5.10 -27.44 -0.47
C ASP A 4 4.14 -27.79 0.67
N ALA A 5 4.62 -27.81 1.90
CA ALA A 5 3.76 -27.50 3.06
C ALA A 5 4.11 -26.10 3.56
N VAL A 6 3.60 -25.06 2.89
CA VAL A 6 3.61 -23.72 3.51
C VAL A 6 2.76 -23.86 4.78
N SER A 7 3.39 -23.72 5.95
CA SER A 7 2.65 -23.85 7.20
C SER A 7 1.65 -22.71 7.32
N TYR A 8 0.47 -23.02 7.87
CA TYR A 8 -0.60 -22.07 8.17
C TYR A 8 -0.07 -20.74 8.73
N GLY A 9 0.80 -20.80 9.75
CA GLY A 9 1.40 -19.61 10.36
C GLY A 9 2.29 -18.79 9.41
N VAL A 10 2.95 -19.42 8.44
CA VAL A 10 3.73 -18.69 7.41
C VAL A 10 2.81 -17.90 6.49
N VAL A 11 1.66 -18.45 6.09
CA VAL A 11 0.69 -17.76 5.22
C VAL A 11 0.17 -16.49 5.91
N ILE A 12 -0.35 -16.61 7.14
CA ILE A 12 -0.86 -15.46 7.90
C ILE A 12 0.22 -14.41 8.09
N THR A 13 1.42 -14.83 8.49
CA THR A 13 2.53 -13.90 8.70
C THR A 13 2.87 -13.13 7.42
N GLN A 14 2.92 -13.79 6.26
CA GLN A 14 3.22 -13.12 4.99
C GLN A 14 2.09 -12.17 4.57
N LEU A 15 0.83 -12.55 4.74
CA LEU A 15 -0.32 -11.69 4.44
C LEU A 15 -0.33 -10.43 5.33
N ALA A 16 -0.11 -10.59 6.63
CA ALA A 16 -0.01 -9.47 7.57
C ALA A 16 1.19 -8.55 7.25
N ILE A 17 2.34 -9.11 6.89
CA ILE A 17 3.51 -8.32 6.44
C ILE A 17 3.18 -7.55 5.15
N ALA A 18 2.49 -8.19 4.19
CA ALA A 18 2.08 -7.54 2.95
C ALA A 18 1.12 -6.37 3.22
N ALA A 19 0.10 -6.58 4.07
CA ALA A 19 -0.81 -5.53 4.50
C ALA A 19 -0.05 -4.35 5.11
N ALA A 20 0.83 -4.60 6.10
CA ALA A 20 1.60 -3.56 6.75
C ALA A 20 2.49 -2.76 5.77
N ARG A 21 3.13 -3.45 4.81
CA ARG A 21 3.96 -2.79 3.79
C ARG A 21 3.15 -1.91 2.85
N LEU A 22 1.97 -2.37 2.45
CA LEU A 22 1.08 -1.62 1.58
C LEU A 22 0.49 -0.41 2.31
N ALA A 23 0.06 -0.55 3.57
CA ALA A 23 -0.37 0.58 4.39
C ALA A 23 0.72 1.66 4.47
N HIS A 24 1.96 1.25 4.76
CA HIS A 24 3.11 2.16 4.81
C HIS A 24 3.42 2.81 3.46
N LEU A 25 3.32 2.06 2.37
CA LEU A 25 3.50 2.61 1.03
C LEU A 25 2.42 3.64 0.70
N SER A 26 1.15 3.35 1.01
CA SER A 26 0.04 4.29 0.82
C SER A 26 0.32 5.60 1.57
N GLU A 27 0.66 5.52 2.86
CA GLU A 27 0.96 6.71 3.67
C GLU A 27 2.13 7.53 3.11
N LYS A 28 3.18 6.87 2.64
CA LYS A 28 4.32 7.53 1.99
C LYS A 28 3.94 8.24 0.70
N VAL A 29 3.13 7.60 -0.14
CA VAL A 29 2.67 8.20 -1.40
C VAL A 29 1.78 9.40 -1.07
N THR A 30 0.90 9.26 -0.09
CA THR A 30 0.05 10.36 0.42
C THR A 30 0.86 11.56 0.85
N GLY A 31 1.78 11.39 1.79
CA GLY A 31 2.61 12.51 2.25
C GLY A 31 3.47 13.12 1.14
N THR A 32 3.89 12.31 0.15
CA THR A 32 4.68 12.82 -0.98
C THR A 32 3.84 13.70 -1.90
N TYR A 33 2.62 13.29 -2.29
CA TYR A 33 1.81 14.12 -3.18
C TYR A 33 1.30 15.38 -2.46
N GLU A 34 0.95 15.30 -1.17
CA GLU A 34 0.56 16.47 -0.37
C GLU A 34 1.70 17.51 -0.30
N TYR A 35 2.95 17.04 -0.18
CA TYR A 35 4.12 17.91 -0.24
C TYR A 35 4.26 18.58 -1.61
N VAL A 36 4.12 17.80 -2.70
CA VAL A 36 4.19 18.32 -4.07
C VAL A 36 3.08 19.35 -4.34
N GLU A 37 1.86 19.10 -3.88
CA GLU A 37 0.73 20.04 -3.97
C GLU A 37 1.04 21.35 -3.24
N SER A 38 1.60 21.27 -2.04
CA SER A 38 2.01 22.44 -1.26
C SER A 38 3.09 23.25 -1.99
N CYS A 39 4.09 22.57 -2.57
CA CYS A 39 5.12 23.19 -3.40
C CYS A 39 4.52 23.89 -4.62
N ALA A 40 3.64 23.22 -5.37
CA ALA A 40 2.99 23.76 -6.55
C ALA A 40 2.16 25.02 -6.21
N THR A 41 1.40 24.97 -5.11
CA THR A 41 0.62 26.10 -4.59
C THR A 41 1.52 27.28 -4.22
N SER A 42 2.65 27.01 -3.57
CA SER A 42 3.63 28.04 -3.22
C SER A 42 4.24 28.69 -4.47
N VAL A 43 4.58 27.90 -5.48
CA VAL A 43 5.11 28.39 -6.76
C VAL A 43 4.08 29.25 -7.50
N GLN A 44 2.81 28.83 -7.56
CA GLN A 44 1.75 29.66 -8.15
C GLN A 44 1.62 31.01 -7.43
N ARG A 45 1.62 30.99 -6.09
CA ARG A 45 1.54 32.22 -5.30
C ARG A 45 2.74 33.15 -5.54
N LEU A 46 3.95 32.59 -5.71
CA LEU A 46 5.14 33.37 -6.05
C LEU A 46 5.03 33.95 -7.46
N ALA A 47 4.51 33.20 -8.43
CA ALA A 47 4.26 33.69 -9.77
C ALA A 47 3.27 34.86 -9.78
N ASP A 48 2.20 34.79 -8.98
CA ASP A 48 1.24 35.88 -8.85
C ASP A 48 1.84 37.13 -8.18
N GLN A 49 2.69 36.96 -7.18
CA GLN A 49 3.44 38.07 -6.58
C GLN A 49 4.41 38.70 -7.59
N ALA A 50 5.14 37.89 -8.35
CA ALA A 50 6.05 38.34 -9.40
C ALA A 50 5.31 39.14 -10.49
N ALA A 51 4.12 38.68 -10.89
CA ALA A 51 3.26 39.41 -11.81
C ALA A 51 2.86 40.78 -11.26
N GLY A 52 2.54 40.88 -9.96
CA GLY A 52 2.24 42.14 -9.28
C GLY A 52 3.44 43.10 -9.18
N MET A 53 4.66 42.59 -9.28
CA MET A 53 5.90 43.38 -9.29
C MET A 53 6.36 43.78 -10.70
N ASN A 54 5.56 43.51 -11.75
CA ASN A 54 5.92 43.71 -13.15
C ASN A 54 7.17 42.92 -13.59
N VAL A 55 7.39 41.74 -13.02
CA VAL A 55 8.35 40.77 -13.59
C VAL A 55 7.88 40.41 -15.00
N ASP A 56 8.85 40.11 -15.87
CA ASP A 56 8.61 39.66 -17.23
C ASP A 56 7.58 38.50 -17.28
N ARG A 57 6.72 38.53 -18.30
CA ARG A 57 5.63 37.57 -18.47
C ARG A 57 6.14 36.16 -18.74
N ASP A 58 7.26 36.03 -19.43
CA ASP A 58 7.82 34.72 -19.78
C ASP A 58 8.28 34.01 -18.50
N THR A 59 8.99 34.70 -17.62
CA THR A 59 9.42 34.20 -16.30
C THR A 59 8.22 33.80 -15.42
N VAL A 60 7.16 34.62 -15.39
CA VAL A 60 5.92 34.27 -14.67
C VAL A 60 5.25 33.04 -15.28
N GLY A 61 5.25 32.92 -16.60
CA GLY A 61 4.77 31.77 -17.35
C GLY A 61 5.51 30.49 -16.98
N GLU A 62 6.85 30.52 -16.99
CA GLU A 62 7.70 29.38 -16.62
C GLU A 62 7.39 28.85 -15.21
N HIS A 63 7.15 29.73 -14.24
CA HIS A 63 6.76 29.31 -12.89
C HIS A 63 5.37 28.66 -12.85
N ARG A 64 4.42 29.17 -13.63
CA ARG A 64 3.07 28.59 -13.72
C ARG A 64 3.11 27.22 -14.39
N ASP A 65 3.91 27.07 -15.44
CA ASP A 65 4.12 25.79 -16.11
C ASP A 65 4.79 24.77 -15.19
N ALA A 66 5.80 25.19 -14.43
CA ALA A 66 6.44 24.33 -13.42
C ALA A 66 5.43 23.84 -12.37
N ALA A 67 4.56 24.72 -11.87
CA ALA A 67 3.50 24.31 -10.94
C ALA A 67 2.48 23.36 -11.59
N ALA A 68 2.12 23.59 -12.86
CA ALA A 68 1.21 22.71 -13.59
C ALA A 68 1.81 21.31 -13.77
N VAL A 69 3.11 21.21 -14.08
CA VAL A 69 3.82 19.93 -14.18
C VAL A 69 3.83 19.21 -12.83
N MET A 70 4.08 19.90 -11.73
CA MET A 70 4.01 19.31 -10.38
C MET A 70 2.62 18.72 -10.08
N LEU A 71 1.55 19.42 -10.47
CA LEU A 71 0.17 18.97 -10.26
C LEU A 71 -0.27 17.84 -11.21
N SER A 72 0.40 17.68 -12.35
CA SER A 72 -0.01 16.69 -13.37
C SER A 72 0.04 15.24 -12.89
N VAL A 73 0.88 14.92 -11.91
CA VAL A 73 1.06 13.57 -11.37
C VAL A 73 0.19 13.30 -10.14
N LEU A 74 -0.58 14.28 -9.67
CA LEU A 74 -1.26 14.21 -8.39
C LEU A 74 -2.41 13.20 -8.40
N GLU A 75 -3.22 13.21 -9.46
CA GLU A 75 -4.36 12.29 -9.62
C GLU A 75 -3.89 10.82 -9.64
N GLU A 76 -2.79 10.55 -10.34
CA GLU A 76 -2.21 9.21 -10.44
C GLU A 76 -1.59 8.76 -9.11
N ALA A 77 -0.95 9.68 -8.39
CA ALA A 77 -0.40 9.42 -7.06
C ALA A 77 -1.50 9.14 -6.03
N GLU A 78 -2.60 9.91 -6.05
CA GLU A 78 -3.77 9.70 -5.20
C GLU A 78 -4.41 8.34 -5.49
N ALA A 79 -4.65 8.02 -6.77
CA ALA A 79 -5.19 6.73 -7.17
C ALA A 79 -4.31 5.56 -6.73
N MET A 80 -2.98 5.70 -6.83
CA MET A 80 -2.03 4.69 -6.37
C MET A 80 -2.08 4.52 -4.84
N ALA A 81 -2.13 5.61 -4.08
CA ALA A 81 -2.26 5.55 -2.62
C ALA A 81 -3.54 4.83 -2.21
N THR A 82 -4.69 5.23 -2.78
CA THR A 82 -5.99 4.59 -2.52
C THR A 82 -5.98 3.10 -2.85
N ALA A 83 -5.52 2.71 -4.04
CA ALA A 83 -5.46 1.31 -4.44
C ALA A 83 -4.55 0.48 -3.51
N THR A 84 -3.45 1.08 -3.04
CA THR A 84 -2.52 0.43 -2.10
C THR A 84 -3.16 0.26 -0.72
N ALA A 85 -3.89 1.26 -0.23
CA ALA A 85 -4.63 1.17 1.03
C ALA A 85 -5.73 0.09 0.97
N GLU A 86 -6.50 0.05 -0.12
CA GLU A 86 -7.51 -0.98 -0.33
C GLU A 86 -6.90 -2.38 -0.37
N LEU A 87 -5.78 -2.55 -1.08
CA LEU A 87 -5.08 -3.82 -1.14
C LEU A 87 -4.52 -4.24 0.22
N SER A 88 -4.00 -3.30 1.00
CA SER A 88 -3.61 -3.54 2.40
C SER A 88 -4.75 -4.12 3.23
N THR A 89 -5.93 -3.49 3.15
CA THR A 89 -7.13 -3.97 3.83
C THR A 89 -7.51 -5.38 3.38
N LEU A 90 -7.45 -5.67 2.08
CA LEU A 90 -7.75 -7.01 1.55
C LEU A 90 -6.77 -8.07 2.06
N PHE A 91 -5.47 -7.76 2.13
CA PHE A 91 -4.48 -8.68 2.69
C PHE A 91 -4.75 -8.99 4.17
N GLN A 92 -5.11 -7.98 4.97
CA GLN A 92 -5.44 -8.19 6.38
C GLN A 92 -6.71 -9.03 6.52
N GLN A 93 -7.78 -8.70 5.79
CA GLN A 93 -9.03 -9.47 5.80
C GLN A 93 -8.80 -10.93 5.37
N THR A 94 -7.91 -11.16 4.40
CA THR A 94 -7.54 -12.50 3.96
C THR A 94 -6.78 -13.26 5.06
N ALA A 95 -5.87 -12.57 5.78
CA ALA A 95 -5.18 -13.17 6.91
C ALA A 95 -6.16 -13.58 8.02
N ASP A 96 -7.08 -12.68 8.38
CA ASP A 96 -8.10 -12.91 9.41
C ASP A 96 -9.04 -14.06 9.02
N ALA A 97 -9.45 -14.14 7.75
CA ALA A 97 -10.27 -15.22 7.24
C ALA A 97 -9.52 -16.57 7.26
N HIS A 98 -8.25 -16.57 6.84
CA HIS A 98 -7.42 -17.77 6.88
C HIS A 98 -7.19 -18.26 8.31
N GLU A 99 -6.97 -17.35 9.26
CA GLU A 99 -6.89 -17.64 10.69
C GLU A 99 -8.18 -18.25 11.24
N ALA A 100 -9.33 -17.66 10.90
CA ALA A 100 -10.62 -18.18 11.33
C ALA A 100 -10.91 -19.59 10.80
N ASP A 101 -10.55 -19.87 9.55
CA ASP A 101 -10.82 -21.15 8.89
C ASP A 101 -9.86 -22.27 9.35
N TYR A 102 -8.57 -21.95 9.55
CA TYR A 102 -7.52 -22.95 9.76
C TYR A 102 -6.91 -22.95 11.16
N GLY A 103 -7.07 -21.89 11.95
CA GLY A 103 -6.56 -21.82 13.33
C GLY A 103 -7.09 -22.96 14.22
N PRO A 104 -8.40 -23.25 14.24
CA PRO A 104 -8.93 -24.38 15.00
C PRO A 104 -8.38 -25.74 14.54
N VAL A 105 -8.05 -25.88 13.26
CA VAL A 105 -7.46 -27.10 12.68
C VAL A 105 -6.00 -27.24 13.11
N ASP A 106 -5.23 -26.14 13.08
CA ASP A 106 -3.84 -26.13 13.54
C ASP A 106 -3.73 -26.43 15.04
N ASP A 107 -4.62 -25.85 15.86
CA ASP A 107 -4.71 -26.14 17.30
C ASP A 107 -5.04 -27.61 17.59
N ALA A 108 -6.00 -28.18 16.84
CA ALA A 108 -6.36 -29.59 16.98
C ALA A 108 -5.21 -30.53 16.59
N ILE A 109 -4.40 -30.15 15.59
CA ILE A 109 -3.20 -30.87 15.20
C ILE A 109 -2.11 -30.77 16.26
N ALA A 110 -1.84 -29.56 16.76
CA ALA A 110 -0.79 -29.29 17.73
C ALA A 110 -1.01 -30.02 19.06
N ASN A 111 -2.27 -30.21 19.45
CA ASN A 111 -2.65 -30.86 20.71
C ASN A 111 -2.93 -32.37 20.58
N LYS A 112 -2.72 -32.97 19.40
CA LYS A 112 -3.00 -34.41 19.19
C LYS A 112 -1.83 -35.27 19.67
N GLU A 113 -2.07 -36.16 20.63
CA GLU A 113 -1.14 -37.22 21.00
C GLU A 113 -1.24 -38.41 20.01
N GLY A 114 -0.09 -38.83 19.45
CA GLY A 114 0.04 -39.96 18.50
C GLY A 114 0.41 -39.55 17.07
N ASP A 115 0.79 -40.51 16.22
CA ASP A 115 1.16 -40.25 14.83
C ASP A 115 -0.03 -39.63 14.06
N MET A 116 0.21 -38.43 13.53
CA MET A 116 -0.71 -37.77 12.62
C MET A 116 -0.86 -38.62 11.36
N ALA A 117 -2.10 -38.97 11.00
CA ALA A 117 -2.39 -39.59 9.71
C ALA A 117 -1.86 -38.69 8.59
N ASP A 118 -1.22 -39.31 7.60
CA ASP A 118 -0.43 -38.64 6.58
C ASP A 118 -1.17 -37.46 5.94
N ARG A 119 -0.61 -36.25 6.05
CA ARG A 119 -1.27 -35.00 5.62
C ARG A 119 -1.56 -35.00 4.12
N GLU A 120 -0.78 -35.74 3.32
CA GLU A 120 -1.03 -35.94 1.88
C GLU A 120 -2.40 -36.56 1.58
N PHE A 121 -2.95 -37.39 2.49
CA PHE A 121 -4.24 -38.04 2.27
C PHE A 121 -5.43 -37.06 2.36
N TYR A 122 -5.29 -35.97 3.12
CA TYR A 122 -6.36 -34.99 3.34
C TYR A 122 -6.26 -33.74 2.46
N ALA A 123 -5.15 -33.53 1.76
CA ALA A 123 -4.93 -32.36 0.91
C ALA A 123 -5.76 -32.35 -0.40
N ASN A 124 -6.47 -33.46 -0.73
CA ASN A 124 -7.24 -33.62 -1.98
C ASN A 124 -8.77 -33.60 -1.78
N ARG A 125 -9.30 -32.83 -0.81
CA ARG A 125 -10.76 -32.68 -0.64
C ARG A 125 -11.20 -31.24 -0.51
#